data_AF-A0AAD9ISG0-F1
#
_entry.id   AF-A0AAD9ISG0-F1
#
_cell.length_a   1.000
_cell.length_b   1.000
_cell.length_c   1.000
_cell.angle_alpha   90.00
_cell.angle_beta   90.00
_cell.angle_gamma   90.00
#
_symmetry.space_group_name_H-M   'P 1'
#
loop_
_entity.id
_entity.type
_entity.pdbx_description
1 polymer ?
#
loop_
_entity_poly.entity_id
_entity_poly.type
_entity_poly.pdbx_seq_one_letter_code
_entity_poly.pdbx_strand_id
1 'polypeptide(L)'
;MAETGMKKSTIIMCSVAIGSLSLGAIVGLVLHYTVRDEPLEPGPRYDVVGNCIPQGDISKANCDNRGCTWREPTDGAPWCTFPPGYGYIMDGPIEETSLGYRVKLAKSPTGAPLYSDDLMKLTFEAEFHSDYRIRLKFSDPERSRYQIPTEAINIESPDRIADNETRLYDVIFQNEQQFGLMVIRRSSGEAVFNITVNGLVFSDKYIQITNRLASSHLYGLGEHNHQQYKHSMNWKNWTIFTRDEAPVDHWNLYGAQPFYMNLEEDGNSNGVLLLNSNAMDIVLQPDPHPAITYHVIGGILDFYVFLGPTPENIVQQYTEAVGRPFMPPYWALGFQLSRWGYANLTQMETVVNRNRDAGIPQDVQYGDIDYMQSKLDFTYDKQKFAGLPKFVDELHDNGQRFIIILDHCIGSNETLFNLTLNGDYPPYYDGIKEDVFIRDPRNGGDYLKGQTGADICGFWFAASEEMCIRWMQLGAFYPFSRNHNGEGWPDQDPAAFGQPMTRISRDILMTRYRLLPYLYTLLHEAHTDGSTVVRPLMNEVPQWLNAIFRKLDGTNFMEYVFE
;
A
#
# COMPACT_ATOMS: atom_id res chain seq x y z
N MET A 1 67.05 42.00 20.44
CA MET A 1 66.37 43.04 19.65
C MET A 1 66.33 42.58 18.21
N ALA A 2 65.19 42.80 17.55
CA ALA A 2 65.02 42.97 16.11
C ALA A 2 65.71 41.95 15.17
N GLU A 3 64.88 41.07 14.63
CA GLU A 3 64.56 40.94 13.19
C GLU A 3 65.68 40.92 12.13
N THR A 4 65.42 40.03 11.17
CA THR A 4 65.89 39.94 9.77
C THR A 4 67.21 39.23 9.45
N GLY A 5 67.13 38.33 8.45
CA GLY A 5 68.26 38.06 7.56
C GLY A 5 68.48 36.60 7.13
N MET A 6 67.82 36.20 6.05
CA MET A 6 68.25 35.29 4.96
C MET A 6 69.42 34.30 5.18
N LYS A 7 69.25 33.07 4.63
CA LYS A 7 70.14 32.43 3.62
C LYS A 7 69.57 31.06 3.20
N LYS A 8 69.24 30.88 1.92
CA LYS A 8 70.08 30.40 0.78
C LYS A 8 70.11 28.87 0.66
N SER A 9 69.59 28.35 -0.47
CA SER A 9 70.34 27.57 -1.49
C SER A 9 70.24 26.05 -1.25
N THR A 10 70.16 25.12 -2.21
CA THR A 10 70.33 25.08 -3.67
C THR A 10 70.08 23.61 -4.13
N ILE A 11 69.32 23.42 -5.23
CA ILE A 11 69.47 22.45 -6.38
C ILE A 11 69.61 20.93 -6.02
N ILE A 12 68.83 19.98 -6.58
CA ILE A 12 69.06 19.29 -7.88
C ILE A 12 67.84 18.42 -8.26
N MET A 13 67.54 18.43 -9.57
CA MET A 13 66.63 17.58 -10.34
C MET A 13 66.77 16.06 -10.09
N CYS A 14 65.66 15.31 -10.15
CA CYS A 14 65.52 14.23 -11.13
C CYS A 14 64.09 13.70 -11.21
N SER A 15 63.71 13.37 -12.44
CA SER A 15 62.40 12.96 -12.92
C SER A 15 62.16 11.44 -12.77
N VAL A 16 60.89 11.07 -12.95
CA VAL A 16 60.36 9.79 -13.49
C VAL A 16 59.68 8.81 -12.50
N ALA A 17 58.36 8.69 -12.76
CA ALA A 17 57.46 7.53 -12.73
C ALA A 17 57.08 6.83 -11.41
N ILE A 18 55.85 7.16 -10.97
CA ILE A 18 54.66 6.28 -10.84
C ILE A 18 54.86 4.89 -10.21
N GLY A 19 54.17 4.67 -9.09
CA GLY A 19 53.68 3.35 -8.75
C GLY A 19 53.24 3.12 -7.29
N SER A 20 51.93 3.20 -7.06
CA SER A 20 51.14 2.44 -6.04
C SER A 20 51.16 2.84 -4.55
N LEU A 21 49.96 3.27 -4.10
CA LEU A 21 49.22 2.80 -2.91
C LEU A 21 49.93 2.73 -1.55
N SER A 22 49.57 3.67 -0.66
CA SER A 22 49.13 3.34 0.70
C SER A 22 48.52 4.56 1.42
N LEU A 23 47.32 4.33 1.96
CA LEU A 23 46.51 5.11 2.91
C LEU A 23 47.25 6.16 3.76
N GLY A 24 46.59 7.30 3.99
CA GLY A 24 46.92 8.19 5.10
C GLY A 24 46.32 9.60 5.06
N ALA A 25 45.00 9.69 5.28
CA ALA A 25 44.29 10.73 6.03
C ALA A 25 44.69 12.24 5.94
N ILE A 26 43.64 13.05 5.72
CA ILE A 26 43.43 14.43 6.21
C ILE A 26 44.03 15.58 5.39
N VAL A 27 43.17 16.26 4.62
CA VAL A 27 42.98 17.72 4.73
C VAL A 27 41.52 18.03 4.40
N GLY A 28 40.79 18.56 5.39
CA GLY A 28 39.46 19.10 5.19
C GLY A 28 39.52 20.38 4.35
N LEU A 29 38.75 20.41 3.26
CA LEU A 29 38.40 21.65 2.59
C LEU A 29 37.05 22.10 3.15
N VAL A 30 37.11 23.09 4.04
CA VAL A 30 35.95 23.92 4.39
C VAL A 30 35.64 24.79 3.17
N LEU A 31 34.74 24.33 2.32
CA LEU A 31 34.06 25.21 1.36
C LEU A 31 32.95 25.91 2.13
N HIS A 32 33.22 27.15 2.52
CA HIS A 32 32.19 28.12 2.90
C HIS A 32 31.31 28.37 1.67
N TYR A 33 30.23 27.61 1.54
CA TYR A 33 29.09 28.02 0.72
C TYR A 33 28.34 29.10 1.49
N THR A 34 28.61 30.36 1.15
CA THR A 34 27.68 31.44 1.45
C THR A 34 26.44 31.23 0.59
N VAL A 35 25.41 30.63 1.18
CA VAL A 35 24.04 30.69 0.65
C VAL A 35 23.69 32.16 0.52
N ARG A 36 23.37 32.61 -0.70
CA ARG A 36 22.70 33.89 -0.88
C ARG A 36 21.27 33.71 -0.38
N ASP A 37 21.01 34.22 0.82
CA ASP A 37 19.65 34.54 1.26
C ASP A 37 19.18 35.75 0.43
N GLU A 38 18.64 35.49 -0.76
CA GLU A 38 17.65 36.39 -1.31
C GLU A 38 16.32 36.04 -0.63
N PRO A 39 15.67 36.98 0.08
CA PRO A 39 14.35 36.74 0.61
C PRO A 39 13.42 36.59 -0.59
N LEU A 40 13.02 35.35 -0.89
CA LEU A 40 11.87 35.08 -1.72
C LEU A 40 10.69 35.82 -1.11
N GLU A 41 10.24 36.88 -1.80
CA GLU A 41 8.95 37.53 -1.53
C GLU A 41 7.90 36.44 -1.31
N PRO A 42 7.18 36.42 -0.17
CA PRO A 42 6.18 35.40 0.07
C PRO A 42 5.02 35.64 -0.90
N GLY A 43 5.01 34.88 -2.00
CA GLY A 43 3.78 34.62 -2.74
C GLY A 43 2.70 34.10 -1.77
N PRO A 44 1.40 34.22 -2.08
CA PRO A 44 0.33 33.84 -1.18
C PRO A 44 0.49 32.37 -0.74
N ARG A 45 0.97 32.17 0.50
CA ARG A 45 1.23 30.86 1.09
C ARG A 45 -0.10 30.26 1.51
N TYR A 46 -0.48 29.13 0.92
CA TYR A 46 -1.65 28.37 1.37
C TYR A 46 -1.30 27.56 2.60
N ASP A 47 -2.02 27.79 3.69
CA ASP A 47 -2.12 26.86 4.81
C ASP A 47 -2.77 25.55 4.34
N VAL A 48 -2.76 24.48 5.15
CA VAL A 48 -3.43 23.21 4.79
C VAL A 48 -4.93 23.45 4.53
N VAL A 49 -5.44 23.00 3.38
CA VAL A 49 -6.84 23.23 2.98
C VAL A 49 -7.60 21.94 2.65
N GLY A 50 -8.83 21.85 3.15
CA GLY A 50 -9.81 20.86 2.70
C GLY A 50 -10.58 21.36 1.47
N ASN A 51 -10.70 20.50 0.45
CA ASN A 51 -11.51 20.80 -0.73
C ASN A 51 -13.01 20.71 -0.38
N CYS A 52 -13.76 21.80 -0.56
CA CYS A 52 -15.20 21.83 -0.30
C CYS A 52 -16.04 21.33 -1.50
N ILE A 53 -15.43 21.21 -2.68
CA ILE A 53 -16.04 20.61 -3.87
C ILE A 53 -15.09 19.52 -4.40
N PRO A 54 -15.02 18.37 -3.71
CA PRO A 54 -14.17 17.25 -4.10
C PRO A 54 -14.61 16.63 -5.44
N GLN A 55 -15.90 16.75 -5.77
CA GLN A 55 -16.52 16.19 -6.98
C GLN A 55 -17.59 17.14 -7.53
N GLY A 56 -17.79 17.09 -8.84
CA GLY A 56 -18.80 17.87 -9.56
C GLY A 56 -18.24 19.11 -10.26
N ASP A 57 -19.15 20.01 -10.65
CA ASP A 57 -18.82 21.25 -11.36
C ASP A 57 -18.21 22.29 -10.41
N ILE A 58 -16.93 22.60 -10.59
CA ILE A 58 -16.18 23.56 -9.78
C ILE A 58 -16.44 24.96 -10.34
N SER A 59 -17.34 25.69 -9.68
CA SER A 59 -17.66 27.08 -10.03
C SER A 59 -17.78 27.95 -8.78
N LYS A 60 -17.51 29.25 -8.92
CA LYS A 60 -17.71 30.22 -7.84
C LYS A 60 -19.14 30.18 -7.29
N ALA A 61 -20.14 30.06 -8.18
CA ALA A 61 -21.53 29.96 -7.78
C ALA A 61 -21.81 28.71 -6.91
N ASN A 62 -21.28 27.55 -7.29
CA ASN A 62 -21.44 26.32 -6.49
C ASN A 62 -20.68 26.42 -5.15
N CYS A 63 -19.52 27.06 -5.13
CA CYS A 63 -18.76 27.30 -3.91
C CYS A 63 -19.51 28.22 -2.93
N ASP A 64 -20.00 29.35 -3.43
CA ASP A 64 -20.80 30.30 -2.67
C ASP A 64 -22.09 29.64 -2.15
N ASN A 65 -22.74 28.79 -2.96
CA ASN A 65 -23.96 28.07 -2.58
C ASN A 65 -23.73 27.01 -1.49
N ARG A 66 -22.52 26.45 -1.41
CA ARG A 66 -22.08 25.57 -0.31
C ARG A 66 -21.61 26.34 0.93
N GLY A 67 -21.65 27.68 0.91
CA GLY A 67 -21.15 28.52 1.99
C GLY A 67 -19.63 28.44 2.17
N CYS A 68 -18.91 28.04 1.11
CA CYS A 68 -17.46 27.86 1.12
C CYS A 68 -16.74 29.10 0.57
N THR A 69 -15.41 29.10 0.68
CA THR A 69 -14.58 30.23 0.27
C THR A 69 -13.95 29.97 -1.10
N TRP A 70 -14.36 30.76 -2.10
CA TRP A 70 -13.75 30.78 -3.43
C TRP A 70 -12.44 31.56 -3.41
N ARG A 71 -11.35 30.95 -3.85
CA ARG A 71 -10.02 31.56 -3.95
C ARG A 71 -9.36 31.13 -5.26
N GLU A 72 -8.52 32.01 -5.81
CA GLU A 72 -7.70 31.68 -6.99
C GLU A 72 -6.57 30.75 -6.55
N PRO A 73 -6.52 29.48 -6.98
CA PRO A 73 -5.56 28.53 -6.48
C PRO A 73 -4.18 28.80 -7.07
N THR A 74 -3.14 28.48 -6.29
CA THR A 74 -1.80 28.24 -6.85
C THR A 74 -1.66 26.77 -7.19
N ASP A 75 -1.07 26.47 -8.34
CA ASP A 75 -0.50 25.16 -8.69
C ASP A 75 -1.26 23.94 -8.16
N GLY A 76 -2.42 23.66 -8.78
CA GLY A 76 -3.22 22.45 -8.51
C GLY A 76 -4.10 22.50 -7.25
N ALA A 77 -4.02 23.55 -6.44
CA ALA A 77 -4.85 23.68 -5.25
C ALA A 77 -6.36 23.79 -5.56
N PRO A 78 -7.25 23.40 -4.63
CA PRO A 78 -8.68 23.57 -4.78
C PRO A 78 -9.10 25.05 -4.87
N TRP A 79 -9.92 25.38 -5.86
CA TRP A 79 -10.54 26.71 -5.99
C TRP A 79 -11.54 27.02 -4.86
N CYS A 80 -12.16 25.99 -4.29
CA CYS A 80 -13.19 26.13 -3.27
C CYS A 80 -12.78 25.40 -1.98
N THR A 81 -12.60 26.15 -0.91
CA THR A 81 -12.09 25.66 0.37
C THR A 81 -13.07 25.91 1.51
N PHE A 82 -13.01 25.10 2.57
CA PHE A 82 -13.86 25.29 3.74
C PHE A 82 -13.55 26.62 4.46
N PRO A 83 -14.58 27.33 4.96
CA PRO A 83 -14.36 28.55 5.74
C PRO A 83 -13.78 28.21 7.12
N PRO A 84 -13.05 29.14 7.77
CA PRO A 84 -12.54 28.96 9.12
C PRO A 84 -13.65 28.61 10.11
N GLY A 85 -13.46 27.57 10.92
CA GLY A 85 -14.43 27.09 11.89
C GLY A 85 -15.46 26.10 11.35
N TYR A 86 -15.42 25.73 10.08
CA TYR A 86 -16.29 24.69 9.51
C TYR A 86 -15.89 23.29 10.00
N GLY A 87 -16.82 22.58 10.64
CA GLY A 87 -16.62 21.23 11.12
C GLY A 87 -17.46 20.96 12.36
N TYR A 88 -16.80 20.57 13.44
CA TYR A 88 -17.41 20.31 14.74
C TYR A 88 -16.76 21.17 15.82
N ILE A 89 -17.41 21.32 16.97
CA ILE A 89 -16.88 21.93 18.20
C ILE A 89 -17.13 20.96 19.37
N MET A 90 -16.34 21.08 20.43
CA MET A 90 -16.59 20.32 21.66
C MET A 90 -17.91 20.75 22.31
N ASP A 91 -18.78 19.78 22.58
CA ASP A 91 -20.06 19.92 23.26
C ASP A 91 -19.94 19.39 24.70
N GLY A 92 -19.20 20.13 25.53
CA GLY A 92 -18.91 19.77 26.91
C GLY A 92 -17.41 19.57 27.20
N PRO A 93 -17.08 19.14 28.44
CA PRO A 93 -15.71 18.90 28.84
C PRO A 93 -15.14 17.61 28.22
N ILE A 94 -13.81 17.49 28.27
CA ILE A 94 -13.13 16.22 27.99
C ILE A 94 -13.43 15.26 29.15
N GLU A 95 -13.99 14.10 28.84
CA GLU A 95 -14.27 13.03 29.80
C GLU A 95 -13.07 12.08 29.85
N GLU A 96 -12.47 11.87 31.02
CA GLU A 96 -11.47 10.82 31.22
C GLU A 96 -12.15 9.45 31.25
N THR A 97 -11.59 8.50 30.50
CA THR A 97 -12.04 7.11 30.47
C THR A 97 -10.96 6.20 31.05
N SER A 98 -11.26 4.91 31.22
CA SER A 98 -10.25 3.92 31.64
C SER A 98 -9.08 3.76 30.67
N LEU A 99 -9.26 4.18 29.40
CA LEU A 99 -8.28 3.99 28.33
C LEU A 99 -7.75 5.31 27.73
N GLY A 100 -8.27 6.47 28.14
CA GLY A 100 -7.86 7.76 27.60
C GLY A 100 -8.95 8.81 27.73
N TYR A 101 -9.40 9.37 26.61
CA TYR A 101 -10.34 10.49 26.59
C TYR A 101 -11.56 10.20 25.72
N ARG A 102 -12.69 10.78 26.13
CA ARG A 102 -13.91 10.87 25.32
C ARG A 102 -14.35 12.32 25.23
N VAL A 103 -14.75 12.74 24.04
CA VAL A 103 -15.22 14.10 23.77
C VAL A 103 -16.50 14.02 22.96
N LYS A 104 -17.54 14.71 23.44
CA LYS A 104 -18.77 14.91 22.68
C LYS A 104 -18.57 16.09 21.75
N LEU A 105 -18.99 15.93 20.50
CA LEU A 105 -18.84 16.95 19.47
C LEU A 105 -20.21 17.32 18.92
N ALA A 106 -20.43 18.62 18.67
CA ALA A 106 -21.58 19.15 17.97
C ALA A 106 -21.13 19.84 16.68
N LYS A 107 -21.95 19.77 15.62
CA LYS A 107 -21.65 20.48 14.37
C LYS A 107 -21.47 21.97 14.66
N SER A 108 -20.40 22.55 14.12
CA SER A 108 -20.12 23.98 14.25
C SER A 108 -21.26 24.80 13.65
N PRO A 109 -21.63 25.95 14.25
CA PRO A 109 -22.59 26.86 13.65
C PRO A 109 -22.02 27.59 12.42
N THR A 110 -20.71 27.48 12.16
CA THR A 110 -20.06 28.10 11.01
C THR A 110 -20.24 27.26 9.76
N GLY A 111 -21.02 27.80 8.82
CA GLY A 111 -21.35 27.15 7.55
C GLY A 111 -22.52 26.18 7.67
N ALA A 112 -23.32 26.07 6.61
CA ALA A 112 -24.42 25.12 6.58
C ALA A 112 -23.88 23.68 6.41
N PRO A 113 -24.60 22.65 6.91
CA PRO A 113 -24.28 21.27 6.62
C PRO A 113 -24.18 21.04 5.10
N LEU A 114 -23.14 20.32 4.66
CA LEU A 114 -22.86 20.16 3.23
C LEU A 114 -23.84 19.19 2.58
N TYR A 115 -24.24 18.15 3.32
CA TYR A 115 -25.22 17.18 2.92
C TYR A 115 -26.44 17.23 3.87
N SER A 116 -27.61 16.85 3.36
CA SER A 116 -28.87 16.88 4.13
C SER A 116 -28.87 15.91 5.33
N ASP A 117 -27.97 14.94 5.30
CA ASP A 117 -27.79 13.85 6.27
C ASP A 117 -26.48 13.97 7.05
N ASP A 118 -25.85 15.16 7.04
CA ASP A 118 -24.74 15.47 7.96
C ASP A 118 -25.13 15.17 9.41
N LEU A 119 -24.25 14.46 10.13
CA LEU A 119 -24.44 14.13 11.53
C LEU A 119 -24.26 15.39 12.38
N MET A 120 -25.27 15.75 13.15
CA MET A 120 -25.22 16.94 14.00
C MET A 120 -24.40 16.74 15.28
N LYS A 121 -24.19 15.48 15.69
CA LYS A 121 -23.39 15.10 16.85
C LYS A 121 -22.45 13.96 16.51
N LEU A 122 -21.26 13.97 17.11
CA LEU A 122 -20.31 12.87 17.06
C LEU A 122 -19.79 12.58 18.47
N THR A 123 -19.33 11.35 18.68
CA THR A 123 -18.46 11.00 19.81
C THR A 123 -17.06 10.79 19.27
N PHE A 124 -16.09 11.46 19.87
CA PHE A 124 -14.67 11.22 19.66
C PHE A 124 -14.09 10.48 20.85
N GLU A 125 -13.30 9.43 20.60
CA GLU A 125 -12.58 8.68 21.63
C GLU A 125 -11.09 8.57 21.25
N ALA A 126 -10.22 8.83 22.22
CA ALA A 126 -8.79 8.58 22.15
C ALA A 126 -8.42 7.50 23.18
N GLU A 127 -7.91 6.36 22.71
CA GLU A 127 -7.49 5.24 23.56
C GLU A 127 -5.97 5.06 23.46
N PHE A 128 -5.26 5.12 24.58
CA PHE A 128 -3.81 4.94 24.64
C PHE A 128 -3.47 3.46 24.70
N HIS A 129 -3.37 2.84 23.53
CA HIS A 129 -3.20 1.41 23.34
C HIS A 129 -1.87 0.89 23.89
N SER A 130 -0.79 1.62 23.61
CA SER A 130 0.55 1.33 24.13
C SER A 130 1.37 2.61 24.19
N ASP A 131 2.62 2.49 24.63
CA ASP A 131 3.56 3.60 24.69
C ASP A 131 3.83 4.23 23.32
N TYR A 132 3.59 3.48 22.24
CA TYR A 132 3.85 3.88 20.85
C TYR A 132 2.61 3.86 19.95
N ARG A 133 1.45 3.40 20.44
CA ARG A 133 0.21 3.28 19.65
C ARG A 133 -0.94 3.98 20.34
N ILE A 134 -1.66 4.81 19.59
CA ILE A 134 -2.92 5.45 20.01
C ILE A 134 -4.00 5.18 18.98
N ARG A 135 -5.22 4.90 19.44
CA ARG A 135 -6.42 4.80 18.61
C ARG A 135 -7.25 6.07 18.73
N LEU A 136 -7.73 6.60 17.62
CA LEU A 136 -8.53 7.82 17.50
C LEU A 136 -9.80 7.49 16.72
N LYS A 137 -10.95 7.51 17.38
CA LYS A 137 -12.22 7.04 16.83
C LYS A 137 -13.27 8.14 16.82
N PHE A 138 -13.96 8.32 15.69
CA PHE A 138 -15.13 9.17 15.56
C PHE A 138 -16.34 8.31 15.20
N SER A 139 -17.40 8.37 16.01
CA SER A 139 -18.62 7.58 15.80
C SER A 139 -19.88 8.40 16.00
N ASP A 140 -20.98 7.89 15.46
CA ASP A 140 -22.33 8.40 15.70
C ASP A 140 -22.82 7.93 17.09
N PRO A 141 -23.17 8.85 18.02
CA PRO A 141 -23.68 8.48 19.34
C PRO A 141 -25.11 7.93 19.32
N GLU A 142 -25.89 8.20 18.26
CA GLU A 142 -27.31 7.86 18.18
C GLU A 142 -27.55 6.55 17.42
N ARG A 143 -26.64 6.16 16.52
CA ARG A 143 -26.79 4.99 15.67
C ARG A 143 -25.49 4.22 15.50
N SER A 144 -25.56 2.90 15.56
CA SER A 144 -24.44 2.06 15.17
C SER A 144 -24.21 2.16 13.66
N ARG A 145 -23.01 2.58 13.27
CA ARG A 145 -22.55 2.58 11.87
C ARG A 145 -21.66 1.37 11.61
N TYR A 146 -21.52 0.99 10.35
CA TYR A 146 -20.64 -0.11 9.94
C TYR A 146 -19.22 0.12 10.44
N GLN A 147 -18.64 -0.93 11.02
CA GLN A 147 -17.26 -1.03 11.46
C GLN A 147 -16.71 -2.34 10.92
N ILE A 148 -15.40 -2.39 10.65
CA ILE A 148 -14.76 -3.65 10.26
C ILE A 148 -14.99 -4.67 11.39
N PRO A 149 -15.58 -5.84 11.10
CA PRO A 149 -15.86 -6.84 12.12
C PRO A 149 -14.58 -7.38 12.76
N THR A 150 -14.62 -7.66 14.06
CA THR A 150 -13.48 -8.21 14.81
C THR A 150 -13.04 -9.57 14.29
N GLU A 151 -13.94 -10.35 13.69
CA GLU A 151 -13.62 -11.64 13.06
C GLU A 151 -12.77 -11.47 11.79
N ALA A 152 -12.85 -10.31 11.14
CA ALA A 152 -12.04 -9.99 9.96
C ALA A 152 -10.67 -9.45 10.36
N ILE A 153 -10.65 -8.46 11.27
CA ILE A 153 -9.42 -7.87 11.81
C ILE A 153 -9.68 -7.52 13.29
N ASN A 154 -8.97 -8.18 14.19
CA ASN A 154 -9.04 -7.91 15.63
C ASN A 154 -7.78 -7.17 16.09
N ILE A 155 -7.86 -5.84 16.22
CA ILE A 155 -6.82 -5.07 16.91
C ILE A 155 -7.20 -5.02 18.39
N GLU A 156 -6.48 -5.77 19.21
CA GLU A 156 -6.78 -5.88 20.64
C GLU A 156 -6.67 -4.53 21.36
N SER A 157 -7.77 -4.14 22.01
CA SER A 157 -7.76 -3.04 22.98
C SER A 157 -6.97 -3.46 24.21
N PRO A 158 -6.17 -2.56 24.82
CA PRO A 158 -5.40 -2.92 26.01
C PRO A 158 -6.30 -3.03 27.25
N ASP A 159 -5.89 -3.85 28.21
CA ASP A 159 -6.55 -3.95 29.53
C ASP A 159 -6.26 -2.74 30.44
N ARG A 160 -5.20 -1.98 30.13
CA ARG A 160 -4.77 -0.80 30.88
C ARG A 160 -4.23 0.27 29.94
N ILE A 161 -4.38 1.51 30.35
CA ILE A 161 -3.81 2.66 29.63
C ILE A 161 -2.27 2.59 29.58
N ALA A 162 -1.68 3.09 28.50
CA ALA A 162 -0.23 3.26 28.38
C ALA A 162 0.35 4.08 29.54
N ASP A 163 1.55 3.72 30.00
CA ASP A 163 2.17 4.39 31.14
C ASP A 163 2.57 5.83 30.74
N ASN A 164 2.09 6.80 31.51
CA ASN A 164 2.33 8.20 31.23
C ASN A 164 3.82 8.58 31.30
N GLU A 165 4.67 7.81 31.98
CA GLU A 165 6.12 8.06 32.01
C GLU A 165 6.86 7.56 30.76
N THR A 166 6.38 6.48 30.14
CA THR A 166 7.06 5.82 29.00
C THR A 166 6.42 6.11 27.65
N ARG A 167 5.17 6.56 27.62
CA ARG A 167 4.44 6.95 26.41
C ARG A 167 5.23 7.95 25.58
N LEU A 168 5.30 7.74 24.27
CA LEU A 168 6.07 8.53 23.32
C LEU A 168 5.33 9.77 22.80
N TYR A 169 4.05 9.89 23.10
CA TYR A 169 3.16 10.91 22.56
C TYR A 169 2.34 11.62 23.64
N ASP A 170 1.89 12.83 23.33
CA ASP A 170 0.85 13.56 24.05
C ASP A 170 -0.31 13.92 23.12
N VAL A 171 -1.47 14.18 23.72
CA VAL A 171 -2.68 14.56 23.01
C VAL A 171 -3.08 15.97 23.42
N ILE A 172 -3.17 16.87 22.45
CA ILE A 172 -3.59 18.26 22.64
C ILE A 172 -4.91 18.49 21.91
N PHE A 173 -5.89 19.02 22.62
CA PHE A 173 -7.18 19.42 22.08
C PHE A 173 -7.21 20.93 21.82
N GLN A 174 -7.83 21.33 20.72
CA GLN A 174 -8.12 22.71 20.38
C GLN A 174 -9.62 22.88 20.15
N ASN A 175 -10.20 23.99 20.61
CA ASN A 175 -11.63 24.26 20.47
C ASN A 175 -11.97 25.76 20.33
N GLU A 176 -11.04 26.59 19.86
CA GLU A 176 -11.30 28.04 19.75
C GLU A 176 -12.24 28.38 18.59
N GLN A 177 -11.98 27.83 17.39
CA GLN A 177 -12.81 28.04 16.19
C GLN A 177 -13.57 26.77 15.79
N GLN A 178 -12.94 25.61 16.00
CA GLN A 178 -13.45 24.28 15.74
C GLN A 178 -12.70 23.29 16.62
N PHE A 179 -13.26 22.10 16.78
CA PHE A 179 -12.58 20.95 17.33
C PHE A 179 -11.36 20.63 16.47
N GLY A 180 -10.22 20.54 17.13
CA GLY A 180 -8.95 20.07 16.58
C GLY A 180 -8.26 19.18 17.59
N LEU A 181 -7.42 18.30 17.08
CA LEU A 181 -6.65 17.34 17.84
C LEU A 181 -5.24 17.27 17.25
N MET A 182 -4.24 17.28 18.13
CA MET A 182 -2.87 16.97 17.78
C MET A 182 -2.38 15.80 18.64
N VAL A 183 -1.84 14.77 18.00
CA VAL A 183 -0.94 13.79 18.63
C VAL A 183 0.48 14.27 18.38
N ILE A 184 1.21 14.55 19.45
CA ILE A 184 2.53 15.16 19.40
C ILE A 184 3.57 14.19 19.94
N ARG A 185 4.68 14.02 19.24
CA ARG A 185 5.83 13.26 19.72
C ARG A 185 6.50 14.02 20.86
N ARG A 186 6.63 13.41 22.03
CA ARG A 186 7.20 14.06 23.23
C ARG A 186 8.65 14.48 23.08
N SER A 187 9.45 13.69 22.38
CA SER A 187 10.89 13.93 22.27
C SER A 187 11.25 15.14 21.41
N SER A 188 10.47 15.42 20.36
CA SER A 188 10.74 16.49 19.40
C SER A 188 9.73 17.65 19.47
N GLY A 189 8.52 17.40 19.99
CA GLY A 189 7.40 18.33 19.90
C GLY A 189 6.69 18.33 18.54
N GLU A 190 7.06 17.41 17.63
CA GLU A 190 6.48 17.33 16.28
C GLU A 190 5.07 16.74 16.30
N ALA A 191 4.15 17.30 15.50
CA ALA A 191 2.77 16.82 15.44
C ALA A 191 2.65 15.71 14.38
N VAL A 192 2.58 14.46 14.85
CA VAL A 192 2.52 13.27 13.96
C VAL A 192 1.11 12.99 13.43
N PHE A 193 0.09 13.53 14.10
CA PHE A 193 -1.29 13.55 13.61
C PHE A 193 -1.94 14.85 14.05
N ASN A 194 -2.35 15.70 13.12
CA ASN A 194 -2.89 17.02 13.35
C ASN A 194 -4.11 17.28 12.46
N ILE A 195 -5.29 17.35 13.08
CA ILE A 195 -6.56 17.63 12.41
C ILE A 195 -7.11 19.02 12.77
N THR A 196 -6.26 19.98 13.14
CA THR A 196 -6.67 21.39 13.35
C THR A 196 -6.98 22.12 12.02
N VAL A 197 -7.33 21.38 10.97
CA VAL A 197 -7.65 21.84 9.62
C VAL A 197 -9.16 21.95 9.46
N ASN A 198 -9.65 23.00 8.81
CA ASN A 198 -11.10 23.15 8.57
C ASN A 198 -11.62 22.11 7.58
N GLY A 199 -12.86 21.67 7.75
CA GLY A 199 -13.50 20.77 6.79
C GLY A 199 -13.71 19.32 7.27
N LEU A 200 -13.84 19.09 8.58
CA LEU A 200 -14.36 17.82 9.07
C LEU A 200 -15.84 17.68 8.68
N VAL A 201 -16.13 16.78 7.74
CA VAL A 201 -17.50 16.45 7.30
C VAL A 201 -17.82 15.02 7.72
N PHE A 202 -19.03 14.79 8.20
CA PHE A 202 -19.49 13.47 8.58
C PHE A 202 -20.97 13.34 8.23
N SER A 203 -21.30 12.70 7.11
CA SER A 203 -22.65 12.32 6.71
C SER A 203 -22.78 10.80 6.58
N ASP A 204 -23.94 10.28 6.17
CA ASP A 204 -24.12 8.82 6.06
C ASP A 204 -23.23 8.22 4.97
N LYS A 205 -23.03 8.94 3.87
CA LYS A 205 -22.30 8.46 2.68
C LYS A 205 -21.14 9.35 2.24
N TYR A 206 -20.74 10.29 3.08
CA TYR A 206 -19.57 11.12 2.85
C TYR A 206 -18.94 11.57 4.16
N ILE A 207 -17.71 11.13 4.38
CA ILE A 207 -16.89 11.50 5.53
C ILE A 207 -15.60 12.10 5.00
N GLN A 208 -15.21 13.26 5.51
CA GLN A 208 -13.97 13.93 5.15
C GLN A 208 -13.19 14.37 6.38
N ILE A 209 -11.89 14.08 6.39
CA ILE A 209 -10.96 14.57 7.40
C ILE A 209 -9.59 14.81 6.77
N THR A 210 -8.94 15.89 7.16
CA THR A 210 -7.59 16.25 6.71
C THR A 210 -6.62 16.20 7.88
N ASN A 211 -5.54 15.45 7.71
CA ASN A 211 -4.42 15.36 8.63
C ASN A 211 -3.20 16.11 8.05
N ARG A 212 -2.63 17.05 8.80
CA ARG A 212 -1.31 17.62 8.47
C ARG A 212 -0.23 16.58 8.77
N LEU A 213 0.74 16.46 7.87
CA LEU A 213 1.85 15.52 8.00
C LEU A 213 3.08 16.24 8.58
N ALA A 214 3.91 15.50 9.31
CA ALA A 214 5.15 16.01 9.88
C ALA A 214 6.22 16.29 8.80
N SER A 215 6.13 15.63 7.64
CA SER A 215 6.98 15.89 6.47
C SER A 215 6.30 15.45 5.17
N SER A 216 6.89 15.79 4.01
CA SER A 216 6.48 15.26 2.70
C SER A 216 7.06 13.87 2.38
N HIS A 217 7.78 13.23 3.30
CA HIS A 217 8.33 11.88 3.13
C HIS A 217 7.28 10.81 3.47
N LEU A 218 6.35 10.60 2.54
CA LEU A 218 5.22 9.68 2.70
C LEU A 218 5.42 8.39 1.89
N TYR A 219 5.10 7.24 2.49
CA TYR A 219 5.22 5.90 1.92
C TYR A 219 4.01 5.03 2.29
N GLY A 220 3.66 4.04 1.47
CA GLY A 220 2.49 3.17 1.71
C GLY A 220 1.31 3.55 0.84
N LEU A 221 0.08 3.36 1.35
CA LEU A 221 -1.17 3.34 0.58
C LEU A 221 -1.20 2.17 -0.42
N GLY A 222 -2.39 1.72 -0.81
CA GLY A 222 -2.48 0.65 -1.80
C GLY A 222 -3.88 0.09 -2.01
N GLU A 223 -4.07 -0.72 -3.04
CA GLU A 223 -3.05 -1.14 -4.01
C GLU A 223 -3.09 -0.28 -5.29
N HIS A 224 -1.91 0.18 -5.75
CA HIS A 224 -1.76 1.01 -6.94
C HIS A 224 -0.38 0.82 -7.58
N ASN A 225 -0.23 1.24 -8.84
CA ASN A 225 1.06 1.51 -9.44
C ASN A 225 1.49 2.98 -9.15
N HIS A 226 2.32 3.19 -8.13
CA HIS A 226 2.79 4.54 -7.75
C HIS A 226 3.92 5.09 -8.63
N GLN A 227 4.58 4.25 -9.44
CA GLN A 227 5.84 4.52 -10.18
C GLN A 227 7.08 4.87 -9.32
N GLN A 228 6.87 5.50 -8.16
CA GLN A 228 7.90 5.87 -7.19
C GLN A 228 7.51 5.37 -5.80
N TYR A 229 8.50 5.05 -4.99
CA TYR A 229 8.24 4.55 -3.63
C TYR A 229 7.91 5.67 -2.63
N LYS A 230 8.63 6.81 -2.68
CA LYS A 230 8.21 8.03 -1.99
C LYS A 230 7.07 8.66 -2.79
N HIS A 231 5.97 9.01 -2.12
CA HIS A 231 4.83 9.65 -2.79
C HIS A 231 5.19 11.02 -3.36
N SER A 232 4.66 11.30 -4.55
CA SER A 232 4.51 12.68 -5.00
C SER A 232 3.36 13.32 -4.22
N MET A 233 3.64 14.40 -3.50
CA MET A 233 2.64 15.11 -2.70
C MET A 233 1.84 16.14 -3.51
N ASN A 234 2.14 16.33 -4.80
CA ASN A 234 1.56 17.40 -5.61
C ASN A 234 0.12 17.06 -6.05
N TRP A 235 -0.85 17.32 -5.16
CA TRP A 235 -2.29 17.17 -5.40
C TRP A 235 -2.67 15.82 -6.01
N LYS A 236 -1.98 14.75 -5.56
CA LYS A 236 -2.22 13.38 -6.01
C LYS A 236 -3.47 12.82 -5.34
N ASN A 237 -4.27 12.11 -6.12
CA ASN A 237 -5.43 11.37 -5.65
C ASN A 237 -5.19 9.86 -5.82
N TRP A 238 -5.42 9.10 -4.76
CA TRP A 238 -5.37 7.64 -4.75
C TRP A 238 -6.72 7.08 -4.29
N THR A 239 -7.47 6.52 -5.22
CA THR A 239 -8.72 5.79 -4.91
C THR A 239 -8.38 4.43 -4.34
N ILE A 240 -8.99 4.04 -3.23
CA ILE A 240 -8.87 2.72 -2.62
C ILE A 240 -10.25 2.05 -2.65
N PHE A 241 -10.36 1.02 -3.50
CA PHE A 241 -11.48 0.11 -3.57
C PHE A 241 -11.05 -1.13 -4.34
N THR A 242 -11.24 -2.33 -3.79
CA THR A 242 -10.72 -3.56 -4.39
C THR A 242 -11.33 -3.77 -5.78
N ARG A 243 -10.47 -3.89 -6.81
CA ARG A 243 -10.89 -3.99 -8.20
C ARG A 243 -9.91 -4.85 -8.99
N ASP A 244 -10.47 -5.75 -9.79
CA ASP A 244 -9.71 -6.54 -10.76
C ASP A 244 -9.40 -5.68 -11.98
N GLU A 245 -8.17 -5.15 -12.00
CA GLU A 245 -7.65 -4.33 -13.09
C GLU A 245 -6.15 -4.50 -13.25
N ALA A 246 -5.68 -4.39 -14.49
CA ALA A 246 -4.24 -4.39 -14.76
C ALA A 246 -3.56 -3.21 -14.02
N PRO A 247 -2.27 -3.34 -13.64
CA PRO A 247 -1.53 -2.31 -12.87
C PRO A 247 -1.17 -1.08 -13.72
N VAL A 248 -2.19 -0.38 -14.19
CA VAL A 248 -2.11 0.89 -14.91
C VAL A 248 -2.03 2.05 -13.93
N ASP A 249 -1.43 3.15 -14.37
CA ASP A 249 -1.24 4.32 -13.53
C ASP A 249 -2.58 4.89 -13.03
N HIS A 250 -2.62 5.26 -11.75
CA HIS A 250 -3.74 5.96 -11.09
C HIS A 250 -5.03 5.15 -10.87
N TRP A 251 -5.03 3.85 -11.13
CA TRP A 251 -6.19 3.00 -10.88
C TRP A 251 -6.12 2.35 -9.51
N ASN A 252 -7.27 2.20 -8.87
CA ASN A 252 -7.43 1.31 -7.73
C ASN A 252 -7.35 -0.15 -8.21
N LEU A 253 -6.58 -0.98 -7.50
CA LEU A 253 -6.30 -2.37 -7.86
C LEU A 253 -6.87 -3.35 -6.82
N TYR A 254 -6.27 -4.52 -6.69
CA TYR A 254 -6.85 -5.68 -6.02
C TYR A 254 -6.99 -5.51 -4.50
N GLY A 255 -5.98 -4.92 -3.86
CA GLY A 255 -5.94 -4.68 -2.42
C GLY A 255 -6.50 -3.34 -1.96
N ALA A 256 -6.91 -3.28 -0.68
CA ALA A 256 -7.26 -2.05 0.02
C ALA A 256 -6.37 -1.87 1.24
N GLN A 257 -5.38 -0.97 1.14
CA GLN A 257 -4.33 -0.75 2.13
C GLN A 257 -4.29 0.72 2.56
N PRO A 258 -5.19 1.17 3.45
CA PRO A 258 -5.26 2.56 3.94
C PRO A 258 -4.25 2.83 5.08
N PHE A 259 -3.04 2.27 4.97
CA PHE A 259 -1.92 2.50 5.88
C PHE A 259 -0.83 3.31 5.18
N TYR A 260 -0.28 4.30 5.87
CA TYR A 260 0.93 4.98 5.43
C TYR A 260 1.96 5.09 6.56
N MET A 261 3.20 5.34 6.17
CA MET A 261 4.31 5.73 7.03
C MET A 261 4.84 7.09 6.59
N ASN A 262 5.13 7.96 7.56
CA ASN A 262 5.73 9.26 7.34
C ASN A 262 7.09 9.34 8.07
N LEU A 263 8.16 9.53 7.30
CA LEU A 263 9.52 9.72 7.82
C LEU A 263 9.70 11.19 8.21
N GLU A 264 9.93 11.45 9.49
CA GLU A 264 10.08 12.80 10.03
C GLU A 264 11.46 13.38 9.64
N GLU A 265 11.59 14.72 9.70
CA GLU A 265 12.82 15.42 9.30
C GLU A 265 14.05 15.05 10.15
N ASP A 266 13.84 14.59 11.38
CA ASP A 266 14.90 14.16 12.31
C ASP A 266 15.22 12.65 12.20
N GLY A 267 14.55 11.92 11.30
CA GLY A 267 14.72 10.49 11.09
C GLY A 267 13.83 9.60 11.96
N ASN A 268 13.09 10.16 12.92
CA ASN A 268 11.98 9.44 13.56
C ASN A 268 10.91 9.10 12.52
N SER A 269 9.98 8.21 12.86
CA SER A 269 8.90 7.86 11.95
C SER A 269 7.59 7.68 12.68
N ASN A 270 6.51 7.99 11.99
CA ASN A 270 5.16 7.66 12.40
C ASN A 270 4.45 6.87 11.30
N GLY A 271 3.40 6.16 11.68
CA GLY A 271 2.51 5.48 10.74
C GLY A 271 1.06 5.70 11.13
N VAL A 272 0.17 5.70 10.15
CA VAL A 272 -1.27 5.85 10.37
C VAL A 272 -2.03 4.83 9.54
N LEU A 273 -2.89 4.07 10.21
CA LEU A 273 -3.89 3.20 9.61
C LEU A 273 -5.27 3.84 9.77
N LEU A 274 -6.05 3.94 8.70
CA LEU A 274 -7.50 4.13 8.80
C LEU A 274 -8.20 2.77 8.69
N LEU A 275 -8.77 2.27 9.78
CA LEU A 275 -9.53 1.01 9.80
C LEU A 275 -10.95 1.24 9.24
N ASN A 276 -11.03 1.36 7.91
CA ASN A 276 -12.28 1.49 7.16
C ASN A 276 -12.17 0.74 5.82
N SER A 277 -13.22 0.01 5.42
CA SER A 277 -13.26 -0.81 4.19
C SER A 277 -14.22 -0.27 3.11
N ASN A 278 -14.84 0.88 3.33
CA ASN A 278 -15.64 1.55 2.31
C ASN A 278 -14.71 2.13 1.24
N ALA A 279 -15.24 2.31 0.03
CA ALA A 279 -14.50 3.01 -1.01
C ALA A 279 -14.06 4.41 -0.51
N MET A 280 -12.83 4.78 -0.83
CA MET A 280 -12.28 6.06 -0.40
C MET A 280 -11.35 6.65 -1.43
N ASP A 281 -11.26 7.97 -1.44
CA ASP A 281 -10.22 8.73 -2.12
C ASP A 281 -9.26 9.32 -1.08
N ILE A 282 -7.97 9.24 -1.35
CA ILE A 282 -6.91 9.85 -0.55
C ILE A 282 -6.24 10.95 -1.37
N VAL A 283 -6.32 12.19 -0.90
CA VAL A 283 -5.72 13.36 -1.56
C VAL A 283 -4.49 13.84 -0.80
N LEU A 284 -3.36 13.95 -1.50
CA LEU A 284 -2.08 14.42 -0.96
C LEU A 284 -1.85 15.88 -1.35
N GLN A 285 -1.53 16.72 -0.37
CA GLN A 285 -1.18 18.13 -0.54
C GLN A 285 0.35 18.33 -0.46
N PRO A 286 0.97 19.19 -1.30
CA PRO A 286 2.41 19.38 -1.33
C PRO A 286 2.97 20.25 -0.21
N ASP A 287 4.31 20.31 -0.14
CA ASP A 287 5.08 21.27 0.65
C ASP A 287 4.74 22.74 0.29
N PRO A 288 4.95 23.69 1.22
CA PRO A 288 5.59 23.57 2.54
C PRO A 288 4.65 23.09 3.66
N HIS A 289 3.41 22.73 3.33
CA HIS A 289 2.41 22.29 4.30
C HIS A 289 1.82 20.95 3.87
N PRO A 290 2.58 19.85 3.98
CA PRO A 290 2.15 18.55 3.50
C PRO A 290 0.95 18.04 4.31
N ALA A 291 -0.03 17.47 3.63
CA ALA A 291 -1.22 16.94 4.26
C ALA A 291 -1.80 15.77 3.48
N ILE A 292 -2.59 14.96 4.18
CA ILE A 292 -3.37 13.86 3.63
C ILE A 292 -4.84 14.07 3.99
N THR A 293 -5.71 14.05 2.98
CA THR A 293 -7.16 14.14 3.16
C THR A 293 -7.81 12.84 2.76
N TYR A 294 -8.68 12.32 3.63
CA TYR A 294 -9.49 11.14 3.36
C TYR A 294 -10.89 11.58 2.97
N HIS A 295 -11.41 11.08 1.85
CA HIS A 295 -12.82 11.12 1.49
C HIS A 295 -13.36 9.70 1.48
N VAL A 296 -14.27 9.36 2.40
CA VAL A 296 -14.76 7.99 2.58
C VAL A 296 -16.27 7.95 2.45
N ILE A 297 -16.82 6.97 1.72
CA ILE A 297 -18.26 6.93 1.42
C ILE A 297 -19.12 6.17 2.43
N GLY A 298 -18.61 5.92 3.65
CA GLY A 298 -19.36 5.21 4.67
C GLY A 298 -18.53 4.77 5.88
N GLY A 299 -19.17 4.02 6.77
CA GLY A 299 -18.56 3.52 8.00
C GLY A 299 -18.29 4.62 9.03
N ILE A 300 -17.14 4.52 9.69
CA ILE A 300 -16.66 5.48 10.71
C ILE A 300 -15.20 5.89 10.42
N LEU A 301 -14.68 6.86 11.17
CA LEU A 301 -13.23 7.11 11.21
C LEU A 301 -12.65 6.41 12.44
N ASP A 302 -11.81 5.41 12.21
CA ASP A 302 -11.13 4.65 13.26
C ASP A 302 -9.64 4.58 12.92
N PHE A 303 -8.88 5.55 13.42
CA PHE A 303 -7.46 5.69 13.13
C PHE A 303 -6.60 5.03 14.20
N TYR A 304 -5.51 4.41 13.77
CA TYR A 304 -4.41 3.97 14.64
C TYR A 304 -3.17 4.73 14.23
N VAL A 305 -2.55 5.42 15.19
CA VAL A 305 -1.30 6.16 14.99
C VAL A 305 -0.18 5.44 15.73
N PHE A 306 0.90 5.18 15.04
CA PHE A 306 2.09 4.43 15.49
C PHE A 306 3.28 5.37 15.52
N LEU A 307 4.10 5.30 16.57
CA LEU A 307 5.30 6.14 16.74
C LEU A 307 6.52 5.26 16.96
N GLY A 308 7.54 5.46 16.14
CA GLY A 308 8.80 4.75 16.25
C GLY A 308 9.98 5.69 16.08
N PRO A 309 11.16 5.34 16.60
CA PRO A 309 12.38 6.04 16.26
C PRO A 309 12.88 5.70 14.84
N THR A 310 12.35 4.65 14.21
CA THR A 310 12.76 4.20 12.87
C THR A 310 11.56 3.77 12.03
N PRO A 311 11.70 3.78 10.68
CA PRO A 311 10.71 3.18 9.77
C PRO A 311 10.40 1.71 10.06
N GLU A 312 11.41 0.93 10.45
CA GLU A 312 11.26 -0.49 10.75
C GLU A 312 10.33 -0.71 11.95
N ASN A 313 10.46 0.10 13.00
CA ASN A 313 9.57 0.01 14.15
C ASN A 313 8.12 0.30 13.77
N ILE A 314 7.87 1.19 12.81
CA ILE A 314 6.50 1.47 12.35
C ILE A 314 5.88 0.24 11.68
N VAL A 315 6.65 -0.49 10.86
CA VAL A 315 6.17 -1.74 10.25
C VAL A 315 5.96 -2.83 11.31
N GLN A 316 6.86 -2.94 12.27
CA GLN A 316 6.70 -3.87 13.40
C GLN A 316 5.43 -3.55 14.20
N GLN A 317 5.21 -2.32 14.60
CA GLN A 317 4.03 -1.96 15.39
C GLN A 317 2.72 -2.12 14.59
N TYR A 318 2.74 -1.81 13.30
CA TYR A 318 1.59 -2.02 12.42
C TYR A 318 1.22 -3.51 12.32
N THR A 319 2.20 -4.37 12.01
CA THR A 319 1.96 -5.82 11.89
C THR A 319 1.69 -6.49 13.24
N GLU A 320 2.16 -5.93 14.35
CA GLU A 320 1.72 -6.34 15.68
C GLU A 320 0.21 -6.10 15.85
N ALA A 321 -0.29 -4.95 15.40
CA ALA A 321 -1.69 -4.58 15.52
C ALA A 321 -2.62 -5.37 14.59
N VAL A 322 -2.28 -5.48 13.31
CA VAL A 322 -3.16 -6.10 12.30
C VAL A 322 -2.93 -7.60 12.08
N GLY A 323 -1.91 -8.16 12.73
CA GLY A 323 -1.51 -9.55 12.58
C GLY A 323 -0.17 -9.70 11.87
N ARG A 324 0.73 -10.47 12.48
CA ARG A 324 2.06 -10.74 11.92
C ARG A 324 1.94 -11.58 10.65
N PRO A 325 2.86 -11.39 9.67
CA PRO A 325 2.94 -12.28 8.51
C PRO A 325 3.01 -13.75 8.90
N PHE A 326 2.31 -14.60 8.15
CA PHE A 326 2.42 -16.05 8.28
C PHE A 326 3.85 -16.51 7.93
N MET A 327 4.38 -17.48 8.68
CA MET A 327 5.66 -18.11 8.37
C MET A 327 5.50 -19.11 7.22
N PRO A 328 5.99 -18.81 5.99
CA PRO A 328 5.79 -19.71 4.87
C PRO A 328 6.56 -21.03 5.06
N PRO A 329 6.09 -22.14 4.48
CA PRO A 329 6.89 -23.37 4.43
C PRO A 329 8.13 -23.14 3.56
N TYR A 330 9.26 -23.75 3.92
CA TYR A 330 10.56 -23.47 3.29
C TYR A 330 10.57 -23.67 1.76
N TRP A 331 9.85 -24.67 1.25
CA TRP A 331 9.74 -24.95 -0.19
C TRP A 331 9.10 -23.80 -0.98
N ALA A 332 8.30 -22.94 -0.34
CA ALA A 332 7.65 -21.81 -1.01
C ALA A 332 8.65 -20.71 -1.42
N LEU A 333 9.86 -20.70 -0.85
CA LEU A 333 10.93 -19.78 -1.26
C LEU A 333 11.67 -20.24 -2.52
N GLY A 334 11.53 -21.52 -2.87
CA GLY A 334 12.07 -22.11 -4.09
C GLY A 334 11.43 -21.51 -5.35
N PHE A 335 12.06 -21.72 -6.50
CA PHE A 335 11.54 -21.23 -7.78
C PHE A 335 10.27 -21.99 -8.19
N GLN A 336 9.34 -21.26 -8.78
CA GLN A 336 8.00 -21.74 -9.09
C GLN A 336 7.63 -21.40 -10.55
N LEU A 337 7.13 -22.38 -11.30
CA LEU A 337 6.96 -22.25 -12.76
C LEU A 337 5.51 -22.37 -13.24
N SER A 338 5.02 -21.35 -13.96
CA SER A 338 3.63 -21.16 -14.40
C SER A 338 3.46 -20.94 -15.88
N ARG A 339 2.21 -21.14 -16.31
CA ARG A 339 1.56 -20.33 -17.33
C ARG A 339 0.05 -20.48 -17.19
N TRP A 340 -0.67 -19.54 -17.77
CA TRP A 340 -2.03 -19.74 -18.19
C TRP A 340 -2.01 -20.41 -19.56
N GLY A 341 -2.73 -21.51 -19.70
CA GLY A 341 -2.93 -22.19 -20.97
C GLY A 341 -1.81 -23.16 -21.33
N TYR A 342 -1.49 -24.10 -20.44
CA TYR A 342 -0.95 -25.36 -20.95
C TYR A 342 -2.06 -26.06 -21.75
N ALA A 343 -1.77 -26.45 -22.98
CA ALA A 343 -2.74 -27.06 -23.88
C ALA A 343 -3.24 -28.42 -23.36
N ASN A 344 -2.37 -29.17 -22.66
CA ASN A 344 -2.62 -30.48 -22.06
C ASN A 344 -1.49 -30.88 -21.11
N LEU A 345 -1.64 -32.02 -20.43
CA LEU A 345 -0.65 -32.54 -19.49
C LEU A 345 0.71 -32.84 -20.16
N THR A 346 0.73 -33.34 -21.39
CA THR A 346 1.99 -33.62 -22.11
C THR A 346 2.83 -32.36 -22.32
N GLN A 347 2.18 -31.22 -22.60
CA GLN A 347 2.92 -29.95 -22.70
C GLN A 347 3.48 -29.54 -21.33
N MET A 348 2.70 -29.65 -20.26
CA MET A 348 3.16 -29.35 -18.90
C MET A 348 4.36 -30.23 -18.50
N GLU A 349 4.27 -31.55 -18.72
CA GLU A 349 5.36 -32.51 -18.51
C GLU A 349 6.61 -32.14 -19.31
N THR A 350 6.45 -31.78 -20.59
CA THR A 350 7.55 -31.38 -21.46
C THR A 350 8.29 -30.16 -20.89
N VAL A 351 7.55 -29.15 -20.42
CA VAL A 351 8.12 -27.94 -19.83
C VAL A 351 8.86 -28.25 -18.52
N VAL A 352 8.27 -29.07 -17.65
CA VAL A 352 8.93 -29.47 -16.39
C VAL A 352 10.21 -30.26 -16.69
N ASN A 353 10.15 -31.25 -17.58
CA ASN A 353 11.28 -32.11 -17.90
C ASN A 353 12.43 -31.33 -18.53
N ARG A 354 12.17 -30.40 -19.47
CA ARG A 354 13.26 -29.62 -20.08
C ARG A 354 13.95 -28.67 -19.09
N ASN A 355 13.22 -28.12 -18.11
CA ASN A 355 13.83 -27.29 -17.06
C ASN A 355 14.66 -28.14 -16.09
N ARG A 356 14.17 -29.35 -15.77
CA ARG A 356 14.92 -30.33 -14.97
C ARG A 356 16.21 -30.76 -15.69
N ASP A 357 16.13 -31.11 -16.96
CA ASP A 357 17.29 -31.52 -17.78
C ASP A 357 18.32 -30.39 -17.93
N ALA A 358 17.85 -29.14 -17.98
CA ALA A 358 18.69 -27.95 -17.96
C ALA A 358 19.36 -27.66 -16.60
N GLY A 359 18.98 -28.40 -15.56
CA GLY A 359 19.45 -28.20 -14.18
C GLY A 359 18.91 -26.93 -13.53
N ILE A 360 17.74 -26.44 -13.94
CA ILE A 360 17.07 -25.28 -13.32
C ILE A 360 16.49 -25.74 -11.97
N PRO A 361 16.87 -25.13 -10.84
CA PRO A 361 16.22 -25.39 -9.57
C PRO A 361 14.74 -24.99 -9.64
N GLN A 362 13.83 -25.91 -9.34
CA GLN A 362 12.37 -25.69 -9.37
C GLN A 362 11.70 -26.52 -8.27
N ASP A 363 11.08 -25.84 -7.30
CA ASP A 363 10.35 -26.50 -6.19
C ASP A 363 8.87 -26.68 -6.50
N VAL A 364 8.28 -25.82 -7.33
CA VAL A 364 6.82 -25.80 -7.53
C VAL A 364 6.45 -25.72 -9.01
N GLN A 365 5.52 -26.58 -9.43
CA GLN A 365 4.71 -26.44 -10.64
C GLN A 365 3.30 -26.05 -10.21
N TYR A 366 2.58 -25.22 -10.97
CA TYR A 366 1.14 -25.08 -10.74
C TYR A 366 0.34 -25.42 -11.99
N GLY A 367 -0.88 -25.88 -11.76
CA GLY A 367 -1.95 -25.91 -12.74
C GLY A 367 -2.78 -24.63 -12.63
N ASP A 368 -2.89 -23.90 -13.74
CA ASP A 368 -3.85 -22.82 -13.91
C ASP A 368 -5.21 -23.38 -14.37
N ILE A 369 -6.22 -22.53 -14.62
CA ILE A 369 -7.61 -22.95 -14.88
C ILE A 369 -7.75 -23.95 -16.05
N ASP A 370 -6.75 -24.08 -16.92
CA ASP A 370 -6.69 -25.09 -17.98
C ASP A 370 -6.68 -26.54 -17.46
N TYR A 371 -6.22 -26.80 -16.23
CA TYR A 371 -6.29 -28.16 -15.66
C TYR A 371 -7.74 -28.59 -15.38
N MET A 372 -8.64 -27.63 -15.13
CA MET A 372 -10.02 -27.87 -14.69
C MET A 372 -10.90 -28.36 -15.84
N GLN A 373 -11.92 -29.16 -15.54
CA GLN A 373 -12.97 -29.48 -16.51
C GLN A 373 -13.81 -28.22 -16.73
N SER A 374 -13.69 -27.61 -17.91
CA SER A 374 -14.48 -26.42 -18.30
C SER A 374 -14.37 -25.24 -17.32
N LYS A 375 -13.19 -25.07 -16.68
CA LYS A 375 -12.91 -24.01 -15.69
C LYS A 375 -13.81 -24.08 -14.44
N LEU A 376 -14.29 -25.27 -14.08
CA LEU A 376 -15.07 -25.51 -12.87
C LEU A 376 -14.14 -25.92 -11.73
N ASP A 377 -14.17 -25.19 -10.62
CA ASP A 377 -13.40 -25.52 -9.42
C ASP A 377 -13.63 -26.96 -8.96
N PHE A 378 -12.62 -27.52 -8.29
CA PHE A 378 -12.67 -28.90 -7.74
C PHE A 378 -12.83 -30.00 -8.79
N THR A 379 -12.56 -29.70 -10.06
CA THR A 379 -12.53 -30.69 -11.16
C THR A 379 -11.18 -30.70 -11.87
N TYR A 380 -10.92 -31.73 -12.68
CA TYR A 380 -9.85 -31.68 -13.69
C TYR A 380 -10.31 -32.35 -14.99
N ASP A 381 -9.82 -31.83 -16.12
CA ASP A 381 -10.18 -32.31 -17.46
C ASP A 381 -9.62 -33.72 -17.68
N LYS A 382 -10.52 -34.71 -17.77
CA LYS A 382 -10.16 -36.13 -17.89
C LYS A 382 -9.60 -36.52 -19.26
N GLN A 383 -9.64 -35.62 -20.25
CA GLN A 383 -9.10 -35.84 -21.59
C GLN A 383 -7.78 -35.08 -21.78
N LYS A 384 -7.77 -33.77 -21.59
CA LYS A 384 -6.56 -32.94 -21.75
C LYS A 384 -5.53 -33.18 -20.65
N PHE A 385 -6.00 -33.47 -19.44
CA PHE A 385 -5.17 -33.73 -18.27
C PHE A 385 -5.31 -35.17 -17.75
N ALA A 386 -5.57 -36.10 -18.67
CA ALA A 386 -5.57 -37.53 -18.37
C ALA A 386 -4.21 -37.96 -17.78
N GLY A 387 -4.22 -38.51 -16.56
CA GLY A 387 -3.00 -38.92 -15.86
C GLY A 387 -2.45 -37.91 -14.85
N LEU A 388 -3.11 -36.75 -14.67
CA LEU A 388 -2.66 -35.70 -13.74
C LEU A 388 -2.29 -36.22 -12.32
N PRO A 389 -3.05 -37.12 -11.67
CA PRO A 389 -2.66 -37.65 -10.35
C PRO A 389 -1.29 -38.33 -10.37
N LYS A 390 -0.99 -39.12 -11.42
CA LYS A 390 0.30 -39.79 -11.56
C LYS A 390 1.43 -38.78 -11.79
N PHE A 391 1.18 -37.74 -12.59
CA PHE A 391 2.16 -36.67 -12.78
C PHE A 391 2.45 -35.92 -11.47
N VAL A 392 1.43 -35.70 -10.63
CA VAL A 392 1.61 -35.12 -9.29
C VAL A 392 2.46 -36.04 -8.40
N ASP A 393 2.25 -37.36 -8.43
CA ASP A 393 3.10 -38.32 -7.74
C ASP A 393 4.55 -38.24 -8.24
N GLU A 394 4.77 -38.14 -9.56
CA GLU A 394 6.10 -37.97 -10.14
C GLU A 394 6.77 -36.64 -9.71
N LEU A 395 6.02 -35.55 -9.58
CA LEU A 395 6.54 -34.31 -9.00
C LEU A 395 6.99 -34.51 -7.55
N HIS A 396 6.19 -35.21 -6.74
CA HIS A 396 6.52 -35.51 -5.35
C HIS A 396 7.74 -36.41 -5.21
N ASP A 397 7.89 -37.43 -6.06
CA ASP A 397 9.08 -38.31 -6.11
C ASP A 397 10.36 -37.53 -6.44
N ASN A 398 10.23 -36.43 -7.20
CA ASN A 398 11.33 -35.50 -7.50
C ASN A 398 11.50 -34.39 -6.44
N GLY A 399 10.78 -34.45 -5.32
CA GLY A 399 10.85 -33.47 -4.24
C GLY A 399 10.11 -32.15 -4.52
N GLN A 400 9.38 -32.04 -5.63
CA GLN A 400 8.64 -30.85 -6.04
C GLN A 400 7.24 -30.82 -5.40
N ARG A 401 6.50 -29.73 -5.62
CA ARG A 401 5.10 -29.53 -5.20
C ARG A 401 4.23 -29.13 -6.39
N PHE A 402 2.95 -29.51 -6.31
CA PHE A 402 1.93 -29.05 -7.24
C PHE A 402 0.95 -28.12 -6.52
N ILE A 403 0.86 -26.88 -6.96
CA ILE A 403 -0.17 -25.94 -6.50
C ILE A 403 -1.26 -25.87 -7.57
N ILE A 404 -2.51 -25.62 -7.16
CA ILE A 404 -3.63 -25.38 -8.07
C ILE A 404 -4.18 -23.99 -7.85
N ILE A 405 -4.62 -23.34 -8.91
CA ILE A 405 -5.52 -22.19 -8.79
C ILE A 405 -6.90 -22.68 -8.34
N LEU A 406 -7.59 -21.87 -7.54
CA LEU A 406 -9.01 -22.00 -7.24
C LEU A 406 -9.62 -20.61 -7.31
N ASP A 407 -10.78 -20.51 -7.95
CA ASP A 407 -11.51 -19.26 -8.01
C ASP A 407 -12.56 -19.19 -6.88
N HIS A 408 -13.03 -17.99 -6.57
CA HIS A 408 -14.00 -17.78 -5.48
C HIS A 408 -15.45 -17.99 -5.93
N CYS A 409 -15.69 -18.04 -7.24
CA CYS A 409 -17.02 -18.17 -7.80
C CYS A 409 -17.26 -19.58 -8.31
N ILE A 410 -18.38 -20.16 -7.85
CA ILE A 410 -18.80 -21.50 -8.25
C ILE A 410 -19.70 -21.41 -9.49
N GLY A 411 -19.34 -22.14 -10.54
CA GLY A 411 -20.16 -22.25 -11.75
C GLY A 411 -21.60 -22.64 -11.40
N SER A 412 -22.59 -22.04 -12.10
CA SER A 412 -24.02 -22.21 -11.82
C SER A 412 -24.84 -22.65 -13.03
N ASN A 413 -24.19 -23.09 -14.12
CA ASN A 413 -24.85 -23.45 -15.37
C ASN A 413 -25.08 -24.96 -15.47
N GLU A 414 -26.27 -25.42 -15.10
CA GLU A 414 -26.64 -26.85 -15.14
C GLU A 414 -26.58 -27.46 -16.55
N THR A 415 -26.76 -26.66 -17.60
CA THR A 415 -26.56 -27.14 -18.98
C THR A 415 -25.10 -27.56 -19.19
N LEU A 416 -24.15 -26.77 -18.66
CA LEU A 416 -22.74 -27.09 -18.73
C LEU A 416 -22.42 -28.35 -17.91
N PHE A 417 -22.99 -28.50 -16.71
CA PHE A 417 -22.75 -29.69 -15.87
C PHE A 417 -23.24 -30.96 -16.55
N ASN A 418 -24.43 -30.93 -17.16
CA ASN A 418 -24.97 -32.06 -17.92
C ASN A 418 -24.06 -32.46 -19.09
N LEU A 419 -23.48 -31.47 -19.78
CA LEU A 419 -22.58 -31.70 -20.92
C LEU A 419 -21.18 -32.20 -20.52
N THR A 420 -20.68 -31.81 -19.34
CA THR A 420 -19.24 -31.95 -19.01
C THR A 420 -18.97 -32.81 -17.77
N LEU A 421 -19.95 -32.96 -16.88
CA LEU A 421 -19.84 -33.63 -15.59
C LEU A 421 -20.99 -34.66 -15.37
N ASN A 422 -21.70 -35.06 -16.43
CA ASN A 422 -22.88 -35.93 -16.36
C ASN A 422 -23.98 -35.41 -15.40
N GLY A 423 -24.06 -34.08 -15.24
CA GLY A 423 -25.06 -33.41 -14.43
C GLY A 423 -24.72 -33.26 -12.95
N ASP A 424 -23.57 -33.77 -12.49
CA ASP A 424 -23.18 -33.73 -11.09
C ASP A 424 -22.05 -32.71 -10.85
N TYR A 425 -22.36 -31.63 -10.12
CA TYR A 425 -21.38 -30.65 -9.68
C TYR A 425 -21.60 -30.32 -8.19
N PRO A 426 -21.08 -31.16 -7.28
CA PRO A 426 -21.31 -31.02 -5.84
C PRO A 426 -20.98 -29.63 -5.26
N PRO A 427 -19.90 -28.93 -5.66
CA PRO A 427 -19.63 -27.58 -5.13
C PRO A 427 -20.80 -26.60 -5.28
N TYR A 428 -21.55 -26.67 -6.39
CA TYR A 428 -22.73 -25.84 -6.60
C TYR A 428 -23.93 -26.31 -5.77
N TYR A 429 -24.24 -27.61 -5.81
CA TYR A 429 -25.42 -28.15 -5.13
C TYR A 429 -25.28 -28.16 -3.60
N ASP A 430 -24.10 -28.48 -3.08
CA ASP A 430 -23.79 -28.37 -1.66
C ASP A 430 -23.80 -26.89 -1.23
N GLY A 431 -23.26 -25.98 -2.06
CA GLY A 431 -23.31 -24.55 -1.78
C GLY A 431 -24.75 -23.99 -1.67
N ILE A 432 -25.67 -24.48 -2.51
CA ILE A 432 -27.10 -24.15 -2.40
C ILE A 432 -27.69 -24.75 -1.12
N LYS A 433 -27.39 -26.01 -0.83
CA LYS A 433 -27.94 -26.75 0.31
C LYS A 433 -27.51 -26.13 1.65
N GLU A 434 -26.27 -25.67 1.74
CA GLU A 434 -25.70 -25.05 2.94
C GLU A 434 -25.97 -23.53 2.99
N ASP A 435 -26.61 -22.95 1.97
CA ASP A 435 -26.97 -21.52 1.87
C ASP A 435 -25.77 -20.56 2.07
N VAL A 436 -24.67 -20.82 1.36
CA VAL A 436 -23.41 -20.09 1.54
C VAL A 436 -23.13 -19.00 0.49
N PHE A 437 -24.01 -18.85 -0.50
CA PHE A 437 -23.81 -17.86 -1.56
C PHE A 437 -24.30 -16.47 -1.15
N ILE A 438 -23.61 -15.44 -1.66
CA ILE A 438 -24.02 -14.04 -1.48
C ILE A 438 -25.40 -13.84 -2.12
N ARG A 439 -26.29 -13.10 -1.45
CA ARG A 439 -27.63 -12.78 -1.94
C ARG A 439 -27.70 -11.34 -2.45
N ASP A 440 -28.44 -11.11 -3.53
CA ASP A 440 -28.72 -9.77 -4.05
C ASP A 440 -30.06 -9.26 -3.47
N PRO A 441 -30.05 -8.29 -2.53
CA PRO A 441 -31.28 -7.76 -1.94
C PRO A 441 -32.14 -6.99 -2.95
N ARG A 442 -31.58 -6.58 -4.10
CA ARG A 442 -32.32 -5.89 -5.17
C ARG A 442 -33.17 -6.86 -5.98
N ASN A 443 -32.81 -8.15 -5.99
CA ASN A 443 -33.48 -9.19 -6.75
C ASN A 443 -34.27 -10.15 -5.85
N GLY A 444 -34.95 -9.59 -4.84
CA GLY A 444 -35.77 -10.40 -3.92
C GLY A 444 -34.98 -11.36 -3.02
N GLY A 445 -33.65 -11.17 -2.91
CA GLY A 445 -32.78 -12.03 -2.11
C GLY A 445 -32.32 -13.31 -2.81
N ASP A 446 -32.48 -13.42 -4.14
CA ASP A 446 -31.87 -14.50 -4.93
C ASP A 446 -30.33 -14.41 -4.85
N TYR A 447 -29.64 -15.52 -5.15
CA TYR A 447 -28.19 -15.55 -5.16
C TYR A 447 -27.63 -14.57 -6.19
N LEU A 448 -26.60 -13.83 -5.77
CA LEU A 448 -25.86 -12.93 -6.63
C LEU A 448 -25.14 -13.75 -7.69
N LYS A 449 -25.69 -13.71 -8.91
CA LYS A 449 -25.07 -14.31 -10.10
C LYS A 449 -24.30 -13.21 -10.81
N GLY A 450 -22.99 -13.20 -10.59
CA GLY A 450 -22.06 -12.46 -11.42
C GLY A 450 -21.54 -13.36 -12.54
N GLN A 451 -21.17 -12.76 -13.67
CA GLN A 451 -20.11 -13.35 -14.47
C GLN A 451 -18.81 -13.04 -13.73
N THR A 452 -18.08 -14.07 -13.36
CA THR A 452 -16.73 -13.95 -12.82
C THR A 452 -15.75 -14.30 -13.93
N GLY A 453 -14.81 -13.39 -14.16
CA GLY A 453 -14.13 -13.30 -15.44
C GLY A 453 -15.01 -12.65 -16.52
N ALA A 454 -14.34 -11.93 -17.42
CA ALA A 454 -14.95 -11.44 -18.64
C ALA A 454 -14.83 -12.50 -19.75
N ASP A 455 -15.82 -12.60 -20.63
CA ASP A 455 -15.61 -13.20 -21.95
C ASP A 455 -14.67 -12.28 -22.71
N ILE A 456 -13.39 -12.61 -22.68
CA ILE A 456 -12.36 -11.85 -23.37
C ILE A 456 -12.75 -11.79 -24.85
N CYS A 457 -12.82 -10.57 -25.38
CA CYS A 457 -13.35 -10.21 -26.71
C CYS A 457 -14.88 -10.02 -26.81
N GLY A 458 -15.62 -10.11 -25.71
CA GLY A 458 -17.05 -9.75 -25.60
C GLY A 458 -18.01 -10.92 -25.80
N PHE A 459 -19.02 -11.01 -24.92
CA PHE A 459 -20.06 -12.07 -24.93
C PHE A 459 -21.13 -11.87 -26.02
N TRP A 460 -21.44 -10.63 -26.39
CA TRP A 460 -22.41 -10.27 -27.43
C TRP A 460 -21.74 -9.46 -28.55
N PHE A 461 -22.14 -9.73 -29.80
CA PHE A 461 -21.63 -9.13 -31.05
C PHE A 461 -20.22 -9.58 -31.47
N ALA A 462 -19.85 -9.27 -32.72
CA ALA A 462 -18.54 -9.60 -33.26
C ALA A 462 -17.47 -8.67 -32.68
N ALA A 463 -16.43 -9.25 -32.08
CA ALA A 463 -15.28 -8.52 -31.57
C ALA A 463 -14.51 -7.84 -32.73
N SER A 464 -14.07 -6.59 -32.53
CA SER A 464 -13.00 -6.05 -33.37
C SER A 464 -11.65 -6.63 -32.92
N GLU A 465 -10.73 -6.81 -33.87
CA GLU A 465 -9.39 -7.35 -33.61
C GLU A 465 -8.65 -6.52 -32.54
N GLU A 466 -8.72 -5.19 -32.62
CA GLU A 466 -8.11 -4.29 -31.64
C GLU A 466 -8.73 -4.45 -30.24
N MET A 467 -10.06 -4.51 -30.12
CA MET A 467 -10.76 -4.70 -28.84
C MET A 467 -10.41 -6.06 -28.23
N CYS A 468 -10.37 -7.12 -29.03
CA CYS A 468 -10.01 -8.46 -28.58
C CYS A 468 -8.56 -8.51 -28.09
N ILE A 469 -7.62 -7.87 -28.80
CA ILE A 469 -6.23 -7.73 -28.38
C ILE A 469 -6.11 -6.96 -27.04
N ARG A 470 -6.86 -5.87 -26.85
CA ARG A 470 -6.84 -5.10 -25.60
C ARG A 470 -7.49 -5.85 -24.44
N TRP A 471 -8.54 -6.61 -24.70
CA TRP A 471 -9.21 -7.43 -23.68
C TRP A 471 -8.36 -8.65 -23.31
N MET A 472 -7.63 -9.24 -24.26
CA MET A 472 -6.63 -10.29 -23.99
C MET A 472 -5.45 -9.76 -23.16
N GLN A 473 -5.05 -8.50 -23.35
CA GLN A 473 -4.06 -7.84 -22.50
C GLN A 473 -4.56 -7.64 -21.08
N LEU A 474 -5.87 -7.37 -20.88
CA LEU A 474 -6.50 -7.21 -19.57
C LEU A 474 -6.69 -8.54 -18.83
N GLY A 475 -7.21 -9.57 -19.52
CA GLY A 475 -7.49 -10.88 -18.90
C GLY A 475 -6.25 -11.68 -18.48
N ALA A 476 -5.05 -11.24 -18.85
CA ALA A 476 -3.78 -11.83 -18.42
C ALA A 476 -3.37 -11.42 -16.98
N PHE A 477 -4.11 -10.51 -16.33
CA PHE A 477 -3.80 -9.95 -15.02
C PHE A 477 -4.86 -10.24 -13.95
N TYR A 478 -5.57 -11.36 -14.08
CA TYR A 478 -6.36 -11.90 -12.98
C TYR A 478 -5.46 -12.21 -11.75
N PRO A 479 -6.01 -12.24 -10.52
CA PRO A 479 -5.32 -11.80 -9.29
C PRO A 479 -4.14 -12.62 -8.72
N PHE A 480 -3.52 -13.56 -9.44
CA PHE A 480 -2.29 -14.22 -9.00
C PHE A 480 -1.30 -14.46 -10.15
N SER A 481 -0.11 -13.82 -10.12
CA SER A 481 0.84 -13.84 -11.25
C SER A 481 2.30 -14.17 -10.86
N ARG A 482 2.79 -15.28 -11.47
CA ARG A 482 4.01 -16.09 -11.20
C ARG A 482 5.02 -15.89 -12.37
N ASN A 483 6.16 -16.61 -12.52
CA ASN A 483 6.77 -16.68 -13.87
C ASN A 483 5.74 -17.42 -14.72
N HIS A 484 4.96 -16.63 -15.43
CA HIS A 484 3.63 -16.93 -15.87
C HIS A 484 3.47 -16.31 -17.23
N ASN A 485 3.23 -17.19 -18.19
CA ASN A 485 2.97 -16.81 -19.56
C ASN A 485 1.47 -16.73 -19.80
N GLY A 486 1.05 -15.82 -20.66
CA GLY A 486 -0.34 -15.77 -21.10
C GLY A 486 -0.66 -16.89 -22.09
N GLU A 487 -1.96 -17.16 -22.28
CA GLU A 487 -2.43 -18.09 -23.30
C GLU A 487 -2.02 -17.61 -24.71
N GLY A 488 -1.50 -18.53 -25.53
CA GLY A 488 -1.11 -18.23 -26.93
C GLY A 488 0.27 -17.60 -27.13
N TRP A 489 1.00 -17.25 -26.07
CA TRP A 489 2.34 -16.66 -26.18
C TRP A 489 3.47 -17.70 -26.24
N PRO A 490 4.61 -17.39 -26.90
CA PRO A 490 5.77 -18.29 -26.94
C PRO A 490 6.26 -18.66 -25.55
N ASP A 491 6.74 -19.89 -25.40
CA ASP A 491 7.29 -20.38 -24.13
C ASP A 491 8.38 -19.45 -23.59
N GLN A 492 8.31 -19.14 -22.30
CA GLN A 492 9.23 -18.21 -21.62
C GLN A 492 9.79 -18.76 -20.29
N ASP A 493 9.68 -20.06 -20.05
CA ASP A 493 10.44 -20.72 -19.00
C ASP A 493 11.95 -20.70 -19.34
N PRO A 494 12.84 -20.75 -18.33
CA PRO A 494 14.28 -20.55 -18.53
C PRO A 494 14.93 -21.45 -19.59
N ALA A 495 14.45 -22.69 -19.77
CA ALA A 495 14.96 -23.63 -20.75
C ALA A 495 14.49 -23.31 -22.20
N ALA A 496 13.37 -22.61 -22.38
CA ALA A 496 12.82 -22.27 -23.69
C ALA A 496 13.71 -21.32 -24.50
N PHE A 497 14.46 -20.43 -23.83
CA PHE A 497 15.33 -19.45 -24.48
C PHE A 497 16.69 -20.02 -24.96
N GLY A 498 17.03 -21.24 -24.57
CA GLY A 498 18.36 -21.83 -24.83
C GLY A 498 19.51 -21.06 -24.17
N GLN A 499 20.74 -21.33 -24.64
CA GLN A 499 21.94 -20.67 -24.13
C GLN A 499 22.14 -19.28 -24.76
N PRO A 500 22.64 -18.27 -24.02
CA PRO A 500 23.18 -18.36 -22.65
C PRO A 500 22.16 -18.18 -21.52
N MET A 501 20.90 -17.88 -21.84
CA MET A 501 19.87 -17.52 -20.85
C MET A 501 19.65 -18.62 -19.82
N THR A 502 19.56 -19.88 -20.26
CA THR A 502 19.40 -21.03 -19.36
C THR A 502 20.53 -21.12 -18.32
N ARG A 503 21.80 -20.92 -18.72
CA ARG A 503 22.94 -20.92 -17.78
C ARG A 503 22.84 -19.76 -16.79
N ILE A 504 22.54 -18.56 -17.27
CA ILE A 504 22.45 -17.36 -16.41
C ILE A 504 21.32 -17.54 -15.38
N SER A 505 20.14 -17.98 -15.82
CA SER A 505 19.00 -18.28 -14.96
C SER A 505 19.34 -19.35 -13.92
N ARG A 506 20.01 -20.44 -14.33
CA ARG A 506 20.47 -21.47 -13.40
C ARG A 506 21.42 -20.90 -12.35
N ASP A 507 22.43 -20.16 -12.77
CA ASP A 507 23.50 -19.69 -11.87
C ASP A 507 22.96 -18.66 -10.85
N ILE A 508 22.05 -17.77 -11.26
CA ILE A 508 21.40 -16.81 -10.35
C ILE A 508 20.41 -17.51 -9.40
N LEU A 509 19.65 -18.50 -9.88
CA LEU A 509 18.78 -19.31 -9.03
C LEU A 509 19.59 -20.12 -8.01
N MET A 510 20.70 -20.74 -8.41
CA MET A 510 21.58 -21.44 -7.48
C MET A 510 22.16 -20.51 -6.41
N THR A 511 22.42 -19.25 -6.74
CA THR A 511 22.80 -18.22 -5.76
C THR A 511 21.67 -17.94 -4.78
N ARG A 512 20.44 -17.76 -5.28
CA ARG A 512 19.25 -17.64 -4.42
C ARG A 512 19.09 -18.85 -3.49
N TYR A 513 19.25 -20.08 -4.02
CA TYR A 513 19.11 -21.32 -3.24
C TYR A 513 20.14 -21.42 -2.11
N ARG A 514 21.38 -20.94 -2.33
CA ARG A 514 22.39 -20.82 -1.27
C ARG A 514 22.03 -19.79 -0.19
N LEU A 515 21.25 -18.76 -0.54
CA LEU A 515 20.80 -17.71 0.36
C LEU A 515 19.45 -18.00 1.03
N LEU A 516 18.78 -19.11 0.70
CA LEU A 516 17.50 -19.45 1.31
C LEU A 516 17.53 -19.53 2.84
N PRO A 517 18.58 -20.04 3.52
CA PRO A 517 18.65 -20.01 4.97
C PRO A 517 18.59 -18.58 5.52
N TYR A 518 19.31 -17.64 4.89
CA TYR A 518 19.26 -16.22 5.26
C TYR A 518 17.87 -15.62 5.01
N LEU A 519 17.29 -15.84 3.83
CA LEU A 519 15.95 -15.34 3.49
C LEU A 519 14.87 -15.93 4.42
N TYR A 520 15.02 -17.19 4.84
CA TYR A 520 14.13 -17.84 5.79
C TYR A 520 14.28 -17.29 7.20
N THR A 521 15.50 -16.93 7.63
CA THR A 521 15.71 -16.19 8.88
C THR A 521 15.02 -14.83 8.84
N LEU A 522 15.11 -14.09 7.73
CA LEU A 522 14.40 -12.81 7.59
C LEU A 522 12.87 -12.97 7.67
N LEU A 523 12.32 -14.04 7.08
CA LEU A 523 10.88 -14.36 7.20
C LEU A 523 10.51 -14.79 8.61
N HIS A 524 11.41 -15.45 9.34
CA HIS A 524 11.22 -15.78 10.74
C HIS A 524 11.18 -14.52 11.61
N GLU A 525 12.09 -13.57 11.38
CA GLU A 525 12.06 -12.25 12.01
C GLU A 525 10.74 -11.55 11.69
N ALA A 526 10.37 -11.44 10.40
CA ALA A 526 9.08 -10.88 9.99
C ALA A 526 7.87 -11.52 10.68
N HIS A 527 7.87 -12.84 10.83
CA HIS A 527 6.80 -13.58 11.51
C HIS A 527 6.76 -13.32 13.02
N THR A 528 7.93 -13.22 13.67
CA THR A 528 8.03 -13.18 15.14
C THR A 528 8.05 -11.76 15.70
N ASP A 529 8.69 -10.82 15.00
CA ASP A 529 8.88 -9.43 15.44
C ASP A 529 8.35 -8.38 14.44
N GLY A 530 7.97 -8.79 13.22
CA GLY A 530 7.43 -7.93 12.15
C GLY A 530 8.46 -7.12 11.39
N SER A 531 9.72 -7.51 11.43
CA SER A 531 10.74 -6.94 10.56
C SER A 531 10.42 -7.17 9.08
N THR A 532 11.04 -6.38 8.22
CA THR A 532 10.89 -6.42 6.77
C THR A 532 11.92 -7.38 6.15
N VAL A 533 11.53 -8.05 5.07
CA VAL A 533 12.41 -8.98 4.34
C VAL A 533 13.11 -8.28 3.18
N VAL A 534 12.33 -7.63 2.31
CA VAL A 534 12.85 -6.71 1.29
C VAL A 534 12.76 -5.31 1.88
N ARG A 535 13.91 -4.75 2.23
CA ARG A 535 13.97 -3.51 3.00
C ARG A 535 14.31 -2.33 2.10
N PRO A 536 13.51 -1.26 2.13
CA PRO A 536 13.95 0.02 1.58
C PRO A 536 15.21 0.50 2.30
N LEU A 537 16.07 1.22 1.58
CA LEU A 537 17.29 1.77 2.18
C LEU A 537 17.00 2.71 3.36
N MET A 538 15.80 3.33 3.39
CA MET A 538 15.37 4.19 4.50
C MET A 538 15.21 3.48 5.83
N ASN A 539 14.98 2.18 5.82
CA ASN A 539 14.83 1.40 7.05
C ASN A 539 16.19 1.19 7.73
N GLU A 540 17.28 1.21 6.96
CA GLU A 540 18.65 0.97 7.45
C GLU A 540 19.40 2.27 7.75
N VAL A 541 19.20 3.31 6.93
CA VAL A 541 19.93 4.59 7.05
C VAL A 541 19.02 5.82 6.94
N PRO A 542 17.98 5.96 7.80
CA PRO A 542 16.98 7.02 7.68
C PRO A 542 17.59 8.43 7.77
N GLN A 543 18.59 8.61 8.64
CA GLN A 543 19.22 9.92 8.86
C GLN A 543 20.03 10.43 7.66
N TRP A 544 20.46 9.52 6.77
CA TRP A 544 21.30 9.86 5.62
C TRP A 544 20.45 10.25 4.41
N LEU A 545 19.18 9.85 4.40
CA LEU A 545 18.29 10.10 3.28
C LEU A 545 17.91 11.57 3.12
N ASN A 546 17.76 12.33 4.20
CA ASN A 546 17.51 13.77 4.07
C ASN A 546 18.71 14.48 3.42
N ALA A 547 19.94 14.01 3.66
CA ALA A 547 21.13 14.51 2.99
C ALA A 547 21.22 14.05 1.51
N ILE A 548 20.74 12.83 1.21
CA ILE A 548 20.69 12.29 -0.15
C ILE A 548 19.60 12.98 -0.97
N PHE A 549 18.37 13.12 -0.46
CA PHE A 549 17.26 13.77 -1.15
C PHE A 549 17.52 15.25 -1.42
N ARG A 550 18.17 15.98 -0.50
CA ARG A 550 18.61 17.37 -0.75
C ARG A 550 19.68 17.51 -1.83
N LYS A 551 20.43 16.45 -2.14
CA LYS A 551 21.45 16.43 -3.20
C LYS A 551 20.92 15.93 -4.55
N LEU A 552 19.85 15.12 -4.55
CA LEU A 552 19.28 14.49 -5.75
C LEU A 552 18.22 15.33 -6.47
N ASP A 553 18.24 16.66 -6.34
CA ASP A 553 17.43 17.58 -7.17
C ASP A 553 17.80 17.43 -8.66
N GLY A 554 17.32 16.34 -9.28
CA GLY A 554 17.47 16.02 -10.70
C GLY A 554 18.57 15.01 -11.08
N THR A 555 19.30 14.41 -10.14
CA THR A 555 20.35 13.40 -10.44
C THR A 555 19.93 11.98 -10.06
N ASN A 556 20.35 10.99 -10.85
CA ASN A 556 19.99 9.58 -10.64
C ASN A 556 20.74 9.02 -9.40
N PHE A 557 20.01 8.37 -8.49
CA PHE A 557 20.56 7.71 -7.30
C PHE A 557 21.74 6.76 -7.61
N MET A 558 21.73 6.12 -8.78
CA MET A 558 22.82 5.23 -9.21
C MET A 558 24.13 5.96 -9.56
N GLU A 559 24.09 7.25 -9.92
CA GLU A 559 25.32 8.02 -10.15
C GLU A 559 26.00 8.41 -8.84
N TYR A 560 25.24 8.63 -7.76
CA TYR A 560 25.79 9.03 -6.46
C TYR A 560 26.41 7.88 -5.64
N VAL A 561 25.93 6.65 -5.80
CA VAL A 561 26.40 5.51 -4.99
C VAL A 561 27.70 4.88 -5.54
N PHE A 562 27.98 5.10 -6.83
CA PHE A 562 29.14 4.50 -7.52
C PHE A 562 30.27 5.48 -7.84
N GLU A 563 30.15 6.74 -7.43
CA GLU A 563 31.25 7.71 -7.30
C GLU A 563 31.77 7.77 -5.86
#